data_AF-E0UDS2-F1
#
_entry.id   AF-E0UDS2-F1
#
_cell.length_a   1.000
_cell.length_b   1.000
_cell.length_c   1.000
_cell.angle_alpha   90.00
_cell.angle_beta   90.00
_cell.angle_gamma   90.00
#
_symmetry.space_group_name_H-M   'P 1'
#
loop_
_entity.id
_entity.type
_entity.pdbx_description
1 polymer ?
#
loop_
_entity_poly.entity_id
_entity_poly.type
_entity_poly.pdbx_seq_one_letter_code
_entity_poly.pdbx_strand_id
1 'polypeptide(L)'
;MQKRRTVNHWDLTLPIIKKAQENLLSPQEFYRLCQQVKDLQGIDNLYFLLADLSAKKSLVKTEEICIFFDYLAEKIQQSYPEKFPVKFYLEKILLKFKKGYLSTFQARIKINQRRKLCRERVTQLSVEVVGEGMIGRVAKVRLNEGEDLAFKVFFDSSLVWQHGFWGEIPVALYLQAHQVTKNLPRFKCAAQTWAVWEWIYPETTPDSRPGITYEEFAKQQGLTALNYLNRNNYNPYDIRLDLGGIQKEYLGRRWHDFVNSIRFYHQKIRREGLLFFKNYLTINNIFYFSLRLIFLIFVNPIKAKFRKGFRPEWTFLKASK
;
A
#
# COMPACT_ATOMS: atom_id res chain seq x y z
N MET A 1 32.21 27.26 10.15
CA MET A 1 31.57 25.94 9.86
C MET A 1 30.14 25.96 10.38
N GLN A 2 29.16 26.15 9.50
CA GLN A 2 27.74 26.04 9.86
C GLN A 2 27.46 24.57 10.20
N LYS A 3 27.01 24.28 11.42
CA LYS A 3 26.41 22.99 11.78
C LYS A 3 25.28 22.73 10.77
N ARG A 4 25.51 21.85 9.79
CA ARG A 4 24.42 21.31 8.97
C ARG A 4 23.41 20.72 9.95
N ARG A 5 22.27 21.38 10.13
CA ARG A 5 21.13 20.78 10.82
C ARG A 5 20.85 19.48 10.08
N THR A 6 20.95 18.36 10.78
CA THR A 6 20.40 17.09 10.33
C THR A 6 18.90 17.30 10.23
N VAL A 7 18.41 17.65 9.03
CA VAL A 7 16.98 17.71 8.76
C VAL A 7 16.47 16.28 8.87
N ASN A 8 15.48 16.05 9.74
CA ASN A 8 14.86 14.72 9.79
C ASN A 8 14.16 14.48 8.45
N HIS A 9 14.40 13.33 7.82
CA HIS A 9 13.87 13.02 6.48
C HIS A 9 12.34 13.18 6.37
N TRP A 10 11.62 13.08 7.48
CA TRP A 10 10.15 13.20 7.58
C TRP A 10 9.67 14.65 7.55
N ASP A 11 10.47 15.60 8.02
CA ASP A 11 10.12 17.03 7.97
C ASP A 11 10.08 17.52 6.52
N LEU A 12 10.82 16.85 5.63
CA LEU A 12 10.90 17.17 4.20
C LEU A 12 9.60 16.83 3.45
N THR A 13 8.88 15.80 3.86
CA THR A 13 7.63 15.41 3.20
C THR A 13 6.40 16.06 3.81
N LEU A 14 6.52 16.68 4.99
CA LEU A 14 5.40 17.33 5.68
C LEU A 14 4.64 18.35 4.80
N PRO A 15 5.30 19.23 4.01
CA PRO A 15 4.60 20.13 3.11
C PRO A 15 3.81 19.40 2.01
N ILE A 16 4.36 18.29 1.50
CA ILE A 16 3.68 17.45 0.49
C ILE A 16 2.47 16.77 1.13
N ILE A 17 2.63 16.22 2.34
CA ILE A 17 1.56 15.58 3.10
C ILE A 17 0.41 16.56 3.32
N LYS A 18 0.68 17.74 3.87
CA LYS A 18 -0.34 18.78 4.11
C LYS A 18 -1.09 19.12 2.83
N LYS A 19 -0.36 19.34 1.74
CA LYS A 19 -0.97 19.65 0.44
C LYS A 19 -1.84 18.52 -0.09
N ALA A 20 -1.44 17.26 0.09
CA ALA A 20 -2.22 16.08 -0.28
C ALA A 20 -3.44 15.85 0.62
N GLN A 21 -3.36 16.25 1.89
CA GLN A 21 -4.48 16.19 2.84
C GLN A 21 -5.55 17.24 2.52
N GLU A 22 -5.13 18.45 2.13
CA GLU A 22 -6.02 19.55 1.75
C GLU A 22 -6.63 19.34 0.35
N ASN A 23 -5.84 18.81 -0.59
CA ASN A 23 -6.21 18.67 -1.99
C ASN A 23 -5.88 17.28 -2.49
N LEU A 24 -6.83 16.64 -3.18
CA LEU A 24 -6.52 15.40 -3.89
C LEU A 24 -5.58 15.70 -5.06
N LEU A 25 -4.31 15.35 -4.89
CA LEU A 25 -3.27 15.50 -5.91
C LEU A 25 -3.36 14.38 -6.95
N SER A 26 -3.20 14.74 -8.22
CA SER A 26 -3.00 13.75 -9.28
C SER A 26 -1.65 13.03 -9.11
N PRO A 27 -1.48 11.83 -9.70
CA PRO A 27 -0.20 11.11 -9.64
C PRO A 27 0.99 11.95 -10.13
N GLN A 28 0.80 12.71 -11.21
CA GLN A 28 1.82 13.57 -11.80
C GLN A 28 2.19 14.75 -10.89
N GLU A 29 1.21 15.39 -10.27
CA GLU A 29 1.47 16.49 -9.33
C GLU A 29 2.21 16.00 -8.10
N PHE A 30 1.77 14.88 -7.51
CA PHE A 30 2.43 14.28 -6.36
C PHE A 30 3.86 13.88 -6.69
N TYR A 31 4.08 13.24 -7.86
CA TYR A 31 5.40 12.91 -8.37
C TYR A 31 6.31 14.14 -8.49
N ARG A 32 5.84 15.21 -9.13
CA ARG A 32 6.63 16.43 -9.34
C ARG A 32 7.05 17.06 -8.02
N LEU A 33 6.15 17.15 -7.04
CA LEU A 33 6.47 17.69 -5.72
C LEU A 33 7.54 16.85 -5.02
N CYS A 34 7.46 15.53 -5.15
CA CYS A 34 8.46 14.63 -4.61
C CYS A 34 9.83 14.82 -5.27
N GLN A 35 9.89 14.92 -6.60
CA GLN A 35 11.15 15.17 -7.31
C GLN A 35 11.77 16.50 -6.91
N GLN A 36 10.96 17.57 -6.79
CA GLN A 36 11.45 18.87 -6.34
C GLN A 36 12.14 18.80 -4.97
N VAL A 37 11.54 18.08 -4.01
CA VAL A 37 12.17 17.91 -2.69
C VAL A 37 13.44 17.09 -2.79
N LYS A 38 13.44 16.00 -3.57
CA LYS A 38 14.64 15.18 -3.79
C LYS A 38 15.80 15.97 -4.38
N ASP A 39 15.53 16.72 -5.44
CA ASP A 39 16.53 17.53 -6.15
C ASP A 39 17.10 18.62 -5.25
N LEU A 40 16.24 19.31 -4.47
CA LEU A 40 16.67 20.37 -3.56
C LEU A 40 17.48 19.85 -2.36
N GLN A 41 17.18 18.65 -1.87
CA GLN A 41 17.79 18.10 -0.65
C GLN A 41 18.92 17.10 -0.95
N GLY A 42 19.08 16.69 -2.22
CA GLY A 42 20.07 15.69 -2.63
C GLY A 42 19.82 14.32 -1.98
N ILE A 43 18.55 13.90 -1.91
CA ILE A 43 18.16 12.63 -1.29
C ILE A 43 17.44 11.71 -2.28
N ASP A 44 17.64 10.41 -2.11
CA ASP A 44 17.09 9.41 -3.02
C ASP A 44 15.71 8.88 -2.59
N ASN A 45 15.45 8.85 -1.28
CA ASN A 45 14.22 8.30 -0.71
C ASN A 45 13.46 9.34 0.11
N LEU A 46 12.15 9.39 -0.12
CA LEU A 46 11.18 10.12 0.68
C LEU A 46 10.30 9.17 1.46
N TYR A 47 9.96 9.57 2.68
CA TYR A 47 9.10 8.82 3.56
C TYR A 47 7.90 9.66 4.00
N PHE A 48 6.72 9.08 3.98
CA PHE A 48 5.45 9.73 4.33
C PHE A 48 4.91 9.08 5.60
N LEU A 49 4.91 9.79 6.72
CA LEU A 49 4.49 9.25 8.02
C LEU A 49 3.23 9.96 8.54
N LEU A 50 2.19 9.20 8.86
CA LEU A 50 1.00 9.69 9.60
C LEU A 50 0.88 9.10 11.01
N ALA A 51 1.62 8.03 11.30
CA ALA A 51 1.61 7.36 12.59
C ALA A 51 3.03 6.99 13.02
N ASP A 52 3.27 6.99 14.33
CA ASP A 52 4.47 6.42 14.92
C ASP A 52 4.38 4.88 14.86
N LEU A 53 5.34 4.24 14.20
CA LEU A 53 5.43 2.80 14.06
C LEU A 53 6.14 2.16 15.26
N SER A 54 6.75 2.94 16.14
CA SER A 54 7.43 2.40 17.30
C SER A 54 6.38 1.82 18.27
N ALA A 55 6.39 0.49 18.40
CA ALA A 55 5.55 -0.18 19.39
C ALA A 55 5.94 0.33 20.80
N LYS A 56 4.96 0.44 21.72
CA LYS A 56 5.26 0.65 23.14
C LYS A 56 6.21 -0.48 23.58
N LYS A 57 7.46 -0.14 23.93
CA LYS A 57 8.61 -1.04 24.25
C LYS A 57 9.54 -1.44 23.08
N SER A 58 9.40 -0.86 21.88
CA SER A 58 10.41 -1.00 20.82
C SER A 58 11.64 -0.16 21.13
N LEU A 59 12.83 -0.74 21.00
CA LEU A 59 14.10 -0.01 21.02
C LEU A 59 14.47 0.58 19.65
N VAL A 60 13.71 0.22 18.62
CA VAL A 60 13.83 0.68 17.24
C VAL A 60 12.81 1.80 17.04
N LYS A 61 13.28 2.97 16.62
CA LYS A 61 12.46 4.12 16.27
C LYS A 61 11.86 3.93 14.88
N THR A 62 10.85 4.75 14.57
CA THR A 62 10.14 4.69 13.29
C THR A 62 11.07 4.82 12.08
N GLU A 63 12.13 5.61 12.18
CA GLU A 63 13.11 5.80 11.10
C GLU A 63 13.79 4.50 10.68
N GLU A 64 14.16 3.72 11.69
CA GLU A 64 14.93 2.50 11.52
C GLU A 64 14.01 1.36 11.06
N ILE A 65 12.73 1.41 11.43
CA ILE A 65 11.68 0.56 10.87
C ILE A 65 11.50 0.86 9.37
N CYS A 66 11.47 2.13 8.97
CA CYS A 66 11.31 2.51 7.56
C CYS A 66 12.49 2.05 6.70
N ILE A 67 13.73 2.19 7.18
CA ILE A 67 14.92 1.64 6.50
C ILE A 67 14.83 0.11 6.38
N PHE A 68 14.34 -0.57 7.42
CA PHE A 68 14.11 -2.01 7.33
C PHE A 68 13.01 -2.36 6.32
N PHE A 69 11.97 -1.54 6.21
CA PHE A 69 10.93 -1.72 5.19
C PHE A 69 11.43 -1.48 3.76
N ASP A 70 12.38 -0.57 3.54
CA ASP A 70 13.07 -0.46 2.23
C ASP A 70 13.74 -1.79 1.87
N TYR A 71 14.51 -2.37 2.80
CA TYR A 71 15.14 -3.69 2.61
C TYR A 71 14.11 -4.81 2.39
N LEU A 72 13.02 -4.82 3.16
CA LEU A 72 11.98 -5.83 3.04
C LEU A 72 11.26 -5.73 1.68
N ALA A 73 10.97 -4.50 1.22
CA ALA A 73 10.37 -4.25 -0.08
C ALA A 73 11.25 -4.78 -1.21
N GLU A 74 12.55 -4.49 -1.17
CA GLU A 74 13.51 -5.02 -2.14
C GLU A 74 13.51 -6.55 -2.16
N LYS A 75 13.51 -7.19 -0.98
CA LYS A 75 13.44 -8.66 -0.89
C LYS A 75 12.14 -9.23 -1.42
N ILE A 76 10.99 -8.62 -1.12
CA ILE A 76 9.69 -9.08 -1.62
C ILE A 76 9.57 -8.86 -3.14
N GLN A 77 10.20 -7.82 -3.70
CA GLN A 77 10.27 -7.59 -5.15
C GLN A 77 11.15 -8.64 -5.84
N GLN A 78 12.39 -8.82 -5.37
CA GLN A 78 13.40 -9.67 -6.00
C GLN A 78 13.15 -11.17 -5.78
N SER A 79 12.62 -11.53 -4.62
CA SER A 79 12.46 -12.91 -4.20
C SER A 79 10.98 -13.20 -4.01
N TYR A 80 10.43 -14.08 -4.84
CA TYR A 80 9.34 -14.93 -4.39
C TYR A 80 9.96 -15.86 -3.35
N PRO A 81 9.45 -16.02 -2.11
CA PRO A 81 9.89 -17.15 -1.34
C PRO A 81 8.71 -18.07 -1.07
N GLU A 82 8.90 -19.32 -1.45
CA GLU A 82 8.20 -20.51 -0.99
C GLU A 82 8.30 -20.74 0.54
N LYS A 83 8.76 -19.75 1.33
CA LYS A 83 9.15 -19.91 2.75
C LYS A 83 8.62 -18.80 3.67
N PHE A 84 7.45 -18.23 3.38
CA PHE A 84 6.68 -17.48 4.39
C PHE A 84 5.75 -18.43 5.15
N PRO A 85 5.52 -18.22 6.46
CA PRO A 85 5.88 -17.04 7.26
C PRO A 85 7.36 -17.00 7.73
N VAL A 86 7.94 -15.79 7.82
CA VAL A 86 9.30 -15.53 8.31
C VAL A 86 9.28 -14.61 9.52
N LYS A 87 10.19 -14.83 10.49
CA LYS A 87 10.40 -13.95 11.63
C LYS A 87 11.79 -13.30 11.57
N PHE A 88 11.81 -11.97 11.55
CA PHE A 88 12.99 -11.14 11.67
C PHE A 88 13.16 -10.68 13.12
N TYR A 89 14.41 -10.55 13.53
CA TYR A 89 14.82 -10.00 14.82
C TYR A 89 15.74 -8.81 14.55
N LEU A 90 15.24 -7.60 14.83
CA LEU A 90 15.95 -6.35 14.65
C LEU A 90 16.71 -6.00 15.93
N GLU A 91 18.04 -6.06 15.86
CA GLU A 91 18.93 -5.76 16.98
C GLU A 91 19.69 -4.46 16.71
N LYS A 92 19.63 -3.51 17.65
CA LYS A 92 20.46 -2.30 17.60
C LYS A 92 21.88 -2.67 18.00
N ILE A 93 22.83 -2.41 17.11
CA ILE A 93 24.25 -2.65 17.36
C ILE A 93 25.02 -1.33 17.37
N LEU A 94 25.96 -1.20 18.30
CA LEU A 94 26.84 -0.05 18.38
C LEU A 94 28.19 -0.45 17.76
N LEU A 95 28.51 0.09 16.59
CA LEU A 95 29.79 -0.17 15.94
C LEU A 95 30.81 0.88 16.38
N LYS A 96 31.93 0.42 16.93
CA LYS A 96 33.05 1.28 17.30
C LYS A 96 34.00 1.43 16.12
N PHE A 97 34.29 2.67 15.75
CA PHE A 97 35.28 3.04 14.75
C PHE A 97 36.41 3.87 15.39
N LYS A 98 37.55 3.99 14.70
CA LYS A 98 38.73 4.74 15.19
C LYS A 98 38.43 6.21 15.56
N LYS A 99 37.36 6.81 15.02
CA LYS A 99 36.95 8.21 15.26
C LYS A 99 35.57 8.36 15.94
N GLY A 100 35.05 7.32 16.60
CA GLY A 100 33.79 7.40 17.36
C GLY A 100 32.93 6.15 17.28
N TYR A 101 31.68 6.26 17.69
CA TYR A 101 30.69 5.19 17.63
C TYR A 101 29.62 5.53 16.59
N LEU A 102 29.22 4.54 15.78
CA LEU A 102 28.06 4.61 14.91
C LEU A 102 27.04 3.57 15.40
N SER A 103 25.87 4.02 15.83
CA SER A 103 24.76 3.09 16.05
C SER A 103 24.16 2.69 14.70
N THR A 104 24.11 1.40 14.43
CA THR A 104 23.41 0.81 13.28
C THR A 104 22.54 -0.35 13.74
N PHE A 105 21.81 -1.01 12.84
CA PHE A 105 20.97 -2.15 13.17
C PHE A 105 21.36 -3.34 12.32
N GLN A 106 21.32 -4.52 12.92
CA GLN A 106 21.46 -5.77 12.20
C GLN A 106 20.12 -6.50 12.24
N ALA A 107 19.52 -6.70 11.07
CA ALA A 107 18.38 -7.59 10.93
C ALA A 107 18.89 -9.04 10.83
N ARG A 108 18.48 -9.90 11.76
CA ARG A 108 18.81 -11.32 11.73
C ARG A 108 17.54 -12.12 11.43
N ILE A 109 17.60 -12.95 10.39
CA ILE A 109 16.57 -13.94 10.09
C ILE A 109 16.86 -15.15 10.97
N LYS A 110 15.95 -15.51 11.89
CA LYS A 110 16.06 -16.81 12.56
C LYS A 110 15.28 -17.85 11.76
N ILE A 111 16.01 -18.61 10.97
CA ILE A 111 15.55 -19.89 10.46
C ILE A 111 16.02 -20.92 11.48
N ASN A 112 15.09 -21.50 12.26
CA ASN A 112 15.28 -22.46 13.36
C ASN A 112 15.72 -21.96 14.75
N GLN A 113 14.97 -22.44 15.75
CA GLN A 113 15.02 -22.10 17.17
C GLN A 113 16.13 -22.86 17.89
N ARG A 114 17.27 -22.23 18.24
CA ARG A 114 18.14 -22.75 19.34
C ARG A 114 18.84 -21.72 20.22
N ARG A 115 18.82 -20.42 19.90
CA ARG A 115 19.37 -19.39 20.79
C ARG A 115 18.25 -18.57 21.45
N LYS A 116 18.14 -18.62 22.78
CA LYS A 116 17.44 -17.59 23.57
C LYS A 116 18.17 -16.27 23.32
N LEU A 117 17.63 -15.42 22.45
CA LEU A 117 18.01 -14.01 22.49
C LEU A 117 17.34 -13.40 23.72
N CYS A 118 18.07 -12.59 24.50
CA CYS A 118 17.46 -11.79 25.54
C CYS A 118 16.35 -10.93 24.90
N ARG A 119 15.10 -11.23 25.23
CA ARG A 119 13.90 -10.59 24.65
C ARG A 119 13.87 -9.09 24.88
N GLU A 120 14.61 -8.60 25.87
CA GLU A 120 14.60 -7.19 26.30
C GLU A 120 15.32 -6.23 25.34
N ARG A 121 16.09 -6.72 24.35
CA ARG A 121 16.91 -5.85 23.47
C ARG A 121 16.59 -5.91 21.97
N VAL A 122 15.51 -6.56 21.58
CA VAL A 122 15.24 -6.86 20.17
C VAL A 122 13.80 -6.59 19.79
N THR A 123 13.60 -5.91 18.66
CA THR A 123 12.28 -5.78 18.05
C THR A 123 12.06 -6.96 17.10
N GLN A 124 11.04 -7.77 17.39
CA GLN A 124 10.62 -8.87 16.53
C GLN A 124 9.71 -8.31 15.42
N LEU A 125 9.90 -8.77 14.18
CA LEU A 125 8.98 -8.50 13.09
C LEU A 125 8.59 -9.83 12.45
N SER A 126 7.32 -10.20 12.50
CA SER A 126 6.80 -11.31 11.68
C SER A 126 6.28 -10.78 10.36
N VAL A 127 6.59 -11.50 9.29
CA VAL A 127 6.19 -11.18 7.91
C VAL A 127 5.58 -12.43 7.29
N GLU A 128 4.43 -12.28 6.66
CA GLU A 128 3.72 -13.32 5.92
C GLU A 128 3.20 -12.71 4.62
N VAL A 129 3.63 -13.21 3.46
CA VAL A 129 3.05 -12.76 2.18
C VAL A 129 1.69 -13.39 2.00
N VAL A 130 0.67 -12.56 1.79
CA VAL A 130 -0.75 -12.93 1.85
C VAL A 130 -1.48 -12.67 0.54
N GLY A 131 -0.90 -11.88 -0.36
CA GLY A 131 -1.52 -11.58 -1.65
C GLY A 131 -0.54 -11.04 -2.68
N GLU A 132 -0.87 -11.27 -3.94
CA GLU A 132 -0.13 -10.76 -5.09
C GLU A 132 -1.11 -10.26 -6.16
N GLY A 133 -0.79 -9.12 -6.75
CA GLY A 133 -1.52 -8.52 -7.85
C GLY A 133 -0.58 -7.94 -8.90
N MET A 134 -1.14 -7.22 -9.86
CA MET A 134 -0.41 -6.74 -11.04
C MET A 134 0.69 -5.73 -10.71
N ILE A 135 0.45 -5.00 -9.63
CA ILE A 135 1.10 -3.75 -9.30
C ILE A 135 1.84 -3.89 -7.98
N GLY A 136 1.83 -5.08 -7.39
CA GLY A 136 2.50 -5.30 -6.13
C GLY A 136 2.12 -6.58 -5.42
N ARG A 137 2.75 -6.76 -4.27
CA ARG A 137 2.48 -7.82 -3.30
C ARG A 137 2.06 -7.19 -1.99
N VAL A 138 1.26 -7.93 -1.22
CA VAL A 138 0.88 -7.56 0.13
C VAL A 138 1.42 -8.60 1.08
N ALA A 139 2.11 -8.14 2.11
CA ALA A 139 2.50 -8.93 3.25
C ALA A 139 1.78 -8.44 4.50
N LYS A 140 1.35 -9.36 5.33
CA LYS A 140 0.96 -9.10 6.71
C LYS A 140 2.22 -8.96 7.54
N VAL A 141 2.39 -7.82 8.22
CA VAL A 141 3.53 -7.56 9.10
C VAL A 141 3.06 -7.24 10.51
N ARG A 142 3.77 -7.75 11.51
CA ARG A 142 3.50 -7.44 12.93
C ARG A 142 4.81 -7.15 13.64
N LEU A 143 4.86 -6.00 14.31
CA LEU A 143 5.96 -5.57 15.17
C LEU A 143 5.68 -6.03 16.60
N ASN A 144 6.57 -6.85 17.16
CA ASN A 144 6.43 -7.48 18.48
C ASN A 144 5.04 -8.15 18.66
N GLU A 145 4.32 -7.80 19.72
CA GLU A 145 2.94 -8.20 20.01
C GLU A 145 1.94 -7.08 19.65
N GLY A 146 2.33 -6.19 18.73
CA GLY A 146 1.51 -5.06 18.28
C GLY A 146 0.39 -5.45 17.30
N GLU A 147 -0.19 -4.42 16.68
CA GLU A 147 -1.21 -4.59 15.64
C GLU A 147 -0.64 -5.25 14.38
N ASP A 148 -1.51 -5.98 13.66
CA ASP A 148 -1.22 -6.43 12.32
C ASP A 148 -1.33 -5.26 11.34
N LEU A 149 -0.41 -5.20 10.39
CA LEU A 149 -0.31 -4.17 9.38
C LEU A 149 -0.27 -4.81 8.00
N ALA A 150 -0.92 -4.18 7.02
CA ALA A 150 -0.80 -4.53 5.61
C ALA A 150 0.38 -3.77 5.01
N PHE A 151 1.45 -4.48 4.66
CA PHE A 151 2.62 -3.97 3.96
C PHE A 151 2.50 -4.27 2.47
N LYS A 152 2.15 -3.26 1.65
CA LYS A 152 2.11 -3.41 0.19
C LYS A 152 3.43 -2.95 -0.39
N VAL A 153 4.00 -3.79 -1.24
CA VAL A 153 5.19 -3.50 -2.02
C VAL A 153 4.75 -3.30 -3.46
N PHE A 154 5.04 -2.13 -4.01
CA PHE A 154 4.65 -1.79 -5.38
C PHE A 154 5.69 -2.31 -6.37
N PHE A 155 5.21 -2.84 -7.49
CA PHE A 155 6.02 -3.10 -8.67
C PHE A 155 6.06 -1.86 -9.55
N ASP A 156 7.16 -1.68 -10.28
CA ASP A 156 7.34 -0.61 -11.26
C ASP A 156 7.04 0.78 -10.71
N SER A 157 7.58 1.12 -9.53
CA SER A 157 7.42 2.44 -8.90
C SER A 157 7.93 3.60 -9.76
N SER A 158 8.67 3.35 -10.84
CA SER A 158 9.02 4.36 -11.85
C SER A 158 7.83 4.86 -12.65
N LEU A 159 6.74 4.10 -12.76
CA LEU A 159 5.57 4.49 -13.54
C LEU A 159 4.65 5.38 -12.72
N VAL A 160 4.44 6.62 -13.19
CA VAL A 160 3.53 7.58 -12.56
C VAL A 160 2.10 7.35 -13.08
N TRP A 161 1.30 6.63 -12.31
CA TRP A 161 -0.07 6.25 -12.69
C TRP A 161 -0.96 5.98 -11.47
N GLN A 162 -2.27 5.88 -11.72
CA GLN A 162 -3.33 5.87 -10.71
C GLN A 162 -3.41 4.61 -9.85
N HIS A 163 -2.76 3.52 -10.26
CA HIS A 163 -2.79 2.26 -9.53
C HIS A 163 -1.46 1.89 -8.86
N GLY A 164 -0.46 2.79 -8.94
CA GLY A 164 0.83 2.62 -8.26
C GLY A 164 0.98 3.53 -7.06
N PHE A 165 2.19 3.53 -6.49
CA PHE A 165 2.61 4.40 -5.39
C PHE A 165 2.15 5.87 -5.57
N TRP A 166 2.35 6.42 -6.78
CA TRP A 166 2.03 7.82 -7.08
C TRP A 166 0.54 8.14 -7.07
N GLY A 167 -0.33 7.15 -7.27
CA GLY A 167 -1.78 7.31 -7.19
C GLY A 167 -2.34 7.02 -5.80
N GLU A 168 -1.88 5.95 -5.17
CA GLU A 168 -2.52 5.46 -3.94
C GLU A 168 -2.21 6.31 -2.71
N ILE A 169 -0.99 6.82 -2.56
CA ILE A 169 -0.63 7.60 -1.37
C ILE A 169 -1.32 8.95 -1.29
N PRO A 170 -1.34 9.80 -2.33
CA PRO A 170 -2.07 11.06 -2.24
C PRO A 170 -3.57 10.83 -1.99
N VAL A 171 -4.16 9.78 -2.58
CA VAL A 171 -5.53 9.36 -2.27
C VAL A 171 -5.68 8.99 -0.80
N ALA A 172 -4.78 8.16 -0.27
CA ALA A 172 -4.85 7.71 1.12
C ALA A 172 -4.72 8.88 2.11
N LEU A 173 -3.78 9.80 1.86
CA LEU A 173 -3.59 11.02 2.64
C LEU A 173 -4.86 11.89 2.63
N TYR A 174 -5.42 12.12 1.44
CA TYR A 174 -6.63 12.92 1.24
C TYR A 174 -7.85 12.31 1.97
N LEU A 175 -8.12 11.02 1.74
CA LEU A 175 -9.27 10.32 2.31
C LEU A 175 -9.17 10.24 3.85
N GLN A 176 -7.99 9.97 4.38
CA GLN A 176 -7.79 9.90 5.82
C GLN A 176 -7.93 11.26 6.52
N ALA A 177 -7.46 12.35 5.91
CA ALA A 177 -7.66 13.70 6.44
C ALA A 177 -9.15 14.07 6.55
N HIS A 178 -9.99 13.50 5.68
CA HIS A 178 -11.43 13.70 5.66
C HIS A 178 -12.22 12.60 6.39
N GLN A 179 -11.56 11.80 7.24
CA GLN A 179 -12.18 10.77 8.06
C GLN A 179 -12.91 9.66 7.27
N VAL A 180 -12.52 9.43 6.01
CA VAL A 180 -13.07 8.35 5.19
C VAL A 180 -12.39 7.02 5.57
N THR A 181 -12.76 6.49 6.73
CA THR A 181 -12.14 5.29 7.31
C THR A 181 -13.09 4.14 7.56
N LYS A 182 -14.41 4.35 7.33
CA LYS A 182 -15.44 3.36 7.70
C LYS A 182 -15.33 2.10 6.85
N ASN A 183 -15.11 2.23 5.55
CA ASN A 183 -14.99 1.10 4.61
C ASN A 183 -13.69 1.13 3.79
N LEU A 184 -12.64 1.74 4.34
CA LEU A 184 -11.28 1.76 3.80
C LEU A 184 -10.24 1.54 4.90
N PRO A 185 -9.09 0.92 4.60
CA PRO A 185 -8.00 0.77 5.55
C PRO A 185 -7.32 2.11 5.81
N ARG A 186 -6.92 2.35 7.07
CA ARG A 186 -6.18 3.55 7.45
C ARG A 186 -4.74 3.47 6.97
N PHE A 187 -4.27 4.53 6.33
CA PHE A 187 -2.88 4.71 5.96
C PHE A 187 -2.02 5.05 7.19
N LYS A 188 -0.87 4.40 7.29
CA LYS A 188 0.07 4.57 8.41
C LYS A 188 1.32 5.28 7.93
N CYS A 189 1.99 4.73 6.92
CA CYS A 189 3.20 5.29 6.35
C CYS A 189 3.53 4.73 4.96
N ALA A 190 4.48 5.34 4.26
CA ALA A 190 5.01 4.84 3.01
C ALA A 190 6.43 5.33 2.70
N ALA A 191 7.08 4.64 1.76
CA ALA A 191 8.19 5.16 0.97
C ALA A 191 7.93 4.87 -0.52
N GLN A 192 8.86 5.26 -1.40
CA GLN A 192 8.62 5.29 -2.85
C GLN A 192 8.37 3.93 -3.52
N THR A 193 8.55 2.82 -2.81
CA THR A 193 8.36 1.44 -3.31
C THR A 193 7.40 0.62 -2.46
N TRP A 194 6.95 1.14 -1.32
CA TRP A 194 6.10 0.40 -0.39
C TRP A 194 5.20 1.34 0.42
N ALA A 195 4.12 0.79 0.94
CA ALA A 195 3.26 1.50 1.88
C ALA A 195 2.69 0.54 2.93
N VAL A 196 2.24 1.12 4.03
CA VAL A 196 1.72 0.43 5.19
C VAL A 196 0.33 0.98 5.50
N TRP A 197 -0.62 0.06 5.60
CA TRP A 197 -1.98 0.34 6.03
C TRP A 197 -2.33 -0.53 7.23
N GLU A 198 -3.42 -0.17 7.88
CA GLU A 198 -4.16 -1.04 8.78
C GLU A 198 -4.47 -2.39 8.13
N TRP A 199 -4.27 -3.48 8.87
CA TRP A 199 -4.76 -4.79 8.48
C TRP A 199 -6.26 -4.92 8.75
N ILE A 200 -7.05 -5.21 7.70
CA ILE A 200 -8.48 -5.48 7.83
C ILE A 200 -8.68 -6.97 8.04
N TYR A 201 -9.21 -7.36 9.19
CA TYR A 201 -9.52 -8.75 9.47
C TYR A 201 -10.79 -9.19 8.72
N PRO A 202 -10.92 -10.48 8.35
CA PRO A 202 -12.08 -10.99 7.61
C PRO A 202 -13.43 -10.66 8.25
N GLU A 203 -13.50 -10.66 9.57
CA GLU A 203 -14.68 -10.36 10.40
C GLU A 203 -14.96 -8.87 10.57
N THR A 204 -14.06 -7.99 10.10
CA THR A 204 -14.22 -6.53 10.27
C THR A 204 -15.37 -6.04 9.40
N THR A 205 -16.33 -5.35 10.01
CA THR A 205 -17.46 -4.73 9.31
C THR A 205 -17.32 -3.21 9.25
N PRO A 206 -17.93 -2.53 8.27
CA PRO A 206 -17.94 -1.07 8.26
C PRO A 206 -18.55 -0.47 9.53
N ASP A 207 -19.58 -1.09 10.12
CA ASP A 207 -20.28 -0.54 11.28
C ASP A 207 -19.48 -0.59 12.59
N SER A 208 -18.47 -1.48 12.68
CA SER A 208 -17.55 -1.51 13.82
C SER A 208 -16.44 -0.46 13.73
N ARG A 209 -16.45 0.41 12.71
CA ARG A 209 -15.38 1.37 12.40
C ARG A 209 -15.91 2.80 12.45
N PRO A 210 -15.13 3.76 12.98
CA PRO A 210 -15.55 5.17 13.00
C PRO A 210 -15.26 5.84 11.65
N GLY A 211 -15.76 7.08 11.51
CA GLY A 211 -15.61 7.90 10.30
C GLY A 211 -16.79 7.74 9.35
N ILE A 212 -16.61 8.24 8.12
CA ILE A 212 -17.61 8.20 7.06
C ILE A 212 -17.24 7.15 6.00
N THR A 213 -18.24 6.75 5.20
CA THR A 213 -18.01 5.85 4.08
C THR A 213 -17.42 6.57 2.88
N TYR A 214 -16.72 5.83 2.03
CA TYR A 214 -16.22 6.34 0.77
C TYR A 214 -17.34 6.87 -0.12
N GLU A 215 -18.48 6.18 -0.20
CA GLU A 215 -19.58 6.53 -1.09
C GLU A 215 -20.22 7.87 -0.72
N GLU A 216 -20.38 8.13 0.59
CA GLU A 216 -20.87 9.41 1.11
C GLU A 216 -19.95 10.56 0.69
N PHE A 217 -18.63 10.37 0.84
CA PHE A 217 -17.63 11.38 0.53
C PHE A 217 -17.40 11.56 -0.98
N ALA A 218 -17.28 10.46 -1.72
CA ALA A 218 -16.96 10.44 -3.15
C ALA A 218 -18.01 11.19 -3.97
N LYS A 219 -19.30 11.08 -3.60
CA LYS A 219 -20.38 11.80 -4.26
C LYS A 219 -20.25 13.32 -4.07
N GLN A 220 -19.85 13.77 -2.89
CA GLN A 220 -19.67 15.20 -2.59
C GLN A 220 -18.44 15.77 -3.31
N GLN A 221 -17.38 14.98 -3.42
CA GLN A 221 -16.09 15.41 -3.96
C GLN A 221 -15.86 15.07 -5.44
N GLY A 222 -16.84 14.45 -6.10
CA GLY A 222 -16.74 14.03 -7.51
C GLY A 222 -15.66 12.99 -7.76
N LEU A 223 -15.48 12.03 -6.85
CA LEU A 223 -14.49 10.95 -6.98
C LEU A 223 -15.05 9.76 -7.75
N THR A 224 -14.16 8.99 -8.39
CA THR A 224 -14.48 7.77 -9.12
C THR A 224 -15.19 6.75 -8.24
N ALA A 225 -16.41 6.35 -8.62
CA ALA A 225 -17.14 5.30 -7.91
C ALA A 225 -16.35 3.98 -7.88
N LEU A 226 -16.32 3.30 -6.73
CA LEU A 226 -15.62 2.03 -6.60
C LEU A 226 -16.33 0.93 -7.40
N ASN A 227 -15.54 0.09 -8.07
CA ASN A 227 -16.07 -1.03 -8.83
C ASN A 227 -16.32 -2.25 -7.92
N TYR A 228 -17.56 -2.43 -7.48
CA TYR A 228 -18.00 -3.56 -6.65
C TYR A 228 -17.85 -4.93 -7.33
N LEU A 229 -17.69 -4.99 -8.65
CA LEU A 229 -17.48 -6.25 -9.37
C LEU A 229 -16.08 -6.82 -9.11
N ASN A 230 -15.10 -5.99 -8.73
CA ASN A 230 -13.76 -6.45 -8.42
C ASN A 230 -13.66 -6.95 -6.97
N ARG A 231 -14.35 -8.06 -6.66
CA ARG A 231 -14.48 -8.62 -5.31
C ARG A 231 -13.15 -8.95 -4.64
N ASN A 232 -12.10 -9.24 -5.40
CA ASN A 232 -10.75 -9.50 -4.86
C ASN A 232 -10.15 -8.29 -4.13
N ASN A 233 -10.65 -7.09 -4.39
CA ASN A 233 -10.21 -5.87 -3.71
C ASN A 233 -11.08 -5.53 -2.49
N TYR A 234 -11.95 -6.43 -2.03
CA TYR A 234 -12.83 -6.20 -0.89
C TYR A 234 -12.73 -7.35 0.12
N ASN A 235 -12.98 -7.05 1.39
CA ASN A 235 -13.29 -8.08 2.37
C ASN A 235 -14.75 -8.57 2.20
N PRO A 236 -15.18 -9.61 2.95
CA PRO A 236 -16.56 -10.13 2.88
C PRO A 236 -17.68 -9.13 3.22
N TYR A 237 -17.34 -8.01 3.86
CA TYR A 237 -18.27 -6.96 4.30
C TYR A 237 -18.12 -5.66 3.52
N ASP A 238 -17.62 -5.74 2.28
CA ASP A 238 -17.50 -4.60 1.36
C ASP A 238 -16.53 -3.49 1.81
N ILE A 239 -15.59 -3.79 2.72
CA ILE A 239 -14.45 -2.90 2.99
C ILE A 239 -13.46 -3.05 1.84
N ARG A 240 -13.19 -1.94 1.13
CA ARG A 240 -12.26 -1.90 0.01
C ARG A 240 -10.82 -1.90 0.54
N LEU A 241 -10.02 -2.87 0.10
CA LEU A 241 -8.64 -3.12 0.57
C LEU A 241 -7.56 -2.42 -0.26
N ASP A 242 -7.92 -1.93 -1.45
CA ASP A 242 -7.00 -1.34 -2.42
C ASP A 242 -7.50 0.04 -2.88
N LEU A 243 -6.65 1.07 -2.80
CA LEU A 243 -7.02 2.44 -3.17
C LEU A 243 -6.71 2.77 -4.63
N GLY A 244 -6.09 1.84 -5.38
CA GLY A 244 -5.72 2.06 -6.77
C GLY A 244 -6.92 2.42 -7.66
N GLY A 245 -6.76 3.46 -8.48
CA GLY A 245 -7.75 3.90 -9.45
C GLY A 245 -8.78 4.90 -8.93
N ILE A 246 -8.73 5.29 -7.65
CA ILE A 246 -9.52 6.41 -7.12
C ILE A 246 -8.91 7.72 -7.61
N GLN A 247 -9.69 8.54 -8.32
CA GLN A 247 -9.30 9.87 -8.77
C GLN A 247 -10.52 10.82 -8.75
N LYS A 248 -10.28 12.13 -8.89
CA LYS A 248 -11.35 13.06 -9.28
C LYS A 248 -11.81 12.75 -10.69
N GLU A 249 -13.11 12.75 -10.93
CA GLU A 249 -13.66 12.68 -12.28
C GLU A 249 -13.45 14.03 -12.98
N TYR A 250 -12.87 13.99 -14.18
CA TYR A 250 -12.75 15.14 -15.07
C TYR A 250 -12.79 14.69 -16.54
N LEU A 251 -13.09 15.63 -17.44
CA LEU A 251 -13.19 15.35 -18.87
C LEU A 251 -11.82 14.88 -19.41
N GLY A 252 -11.79 13.75 -20.10
CA GLY A 252 -10.55 13.17 -20.63
C GLY A 252 -9.79 12.27 -19.67
N ARG A 253 -10.17 12.17 -18.39
CA ARG A 253 -9.56 11.25 -17.41
C ARG A 253 -9.47 9.82 -17.93
N ARG A 254 -10.59 9.29 -18.45
CA ARG A 254 -10.65 7.90 -18.94
C ARG A 254 -9.67 7.63 -20.09
N TRP A 255 -9.46 8.62 -20.95
CA TRP A 255 -8.48 8.52 -22.03
C TRP A 255 -7.05 8.52 -21.49
N HIS A 256 -6.76 9.41 -20.55
CA HIS A 256 -5.46 9.45 -19.87
C HIS A 256 -5.16 8.13 -19.13
N ASP A 257 -6.13 7.59 -18.39
CA ASP A 257 -6.02 6.32 -17.68
C ASP A 257 -5.81 5.15 -18.64
N PHE A 258 -6.49 5.16 -19.79
CA PHE A 258 -6.33 4.17 -20.84
C PHE A 258 -4.90 4.17 -21.42
N VAL A 259 -4.38 5.34 -21.79
CA VAL A 259 -3.02 5.48 -22.33
C VAL A 259 -1.96 5.02 -21.33
N ASN A 260 -2.09 5.42 -20.06
CA ASN A 260 -1.14 4.99 -19.03
C ASN A 260 -1.24 3.49 -18.72
N SER A 261 -2.45 2.91 -18.79
CA SER A 261 -2.64 1.47 -18.65
C SER A 261 -1.96 0.72 -19.80
N ILE A 262 -2.08 1.19 -21.05
CA ILE A 262 -1.35 0.60 -22.19
C ILE A 262 0.16 0.67 -21.96
N ARG A 263 0.68 1.83 -21.54
CA ARG A 263 2.12 2.00 -21.26
C ARG A 263 2.60 1.03 -20.18
N PHE A 264 1.82 0.86 -19.11
CA PHE A 264 2.10 -0.13 -18.07
C PHE A 264 2.20 -1.54 -18.65
N TYR A 265 1.17 -2.01 -19.35
CA TYR A 265 1.16 -3.37 -19.91
C TYR A 265 2.29 -3.59 -20.91
N HIS A 266 2.60 -2.60 -21.73
CA HIS A 266 3.73 -2.66 -22.65
C HIS A 266 5.07 -2.79 -21.91
N GLN A 267 5.31 -2.01 -20.85
CA GLN A 267 6.53 -2.14 -20.04
C GLN A 267 6.61 -3.51 -19.36
N LYS A 268 5.49 -4.00 -18.82
CA LYS A 268 5.42 -5.29 -18.14
C LYS A 268 5.68 -6.46 -19.09
N ILE A 269 5.10 -6.45 -20.29
CA ILE A 269 5.41 -7.43 -21.35
C ILE A 269 6.89 -7.40 -21.72
N ARG A 270 7.51 -6.22 -21.83
CA ARG A 270 8.94 -6.11 -22.14
C ARG A 270 9.85 -6.67 -21.03
N ARG A 271 9.43 -6.61 -19.76
CA ARG A 271 10.21 -7.07 -18.60
C ARG A 271 9.99 -8.55 -18.28
N GLU A 272 8.74 -8.99 -18.27
CA GLU A 272 8.31 -10.30 -17.78
C GLU A 272 7.90 -11.26 -18.93
N GLY A 273 7.85 -10.78 -20.18
CA GLY A 273 7.31 -11.53 -21.30
C GLY A 273 5.81 -11.77 -21.15
N LEU A 274 5.27 -12.77 -21.86
CA LEU A 274 3.86 -13.18 -21.73
C LEU A 274 3.58 -13.95 -20.43
N LEU A 275 4.62 -14.31 -19.67
CA LEU A 275 4.48 -15.04 -18.40
C LEU A 275 3.63 -14.26 -17.39
N PHE A 276 3.64 -12.93 -17.47
CA PHE A 276 2.83 -12.07 -16.61
C PHE A 276 1.32 -12.38 -16.71
N PHE A 277 0.84 -12.83 -17.88
CA PHE A 277 -0.57 -13.17 -18.09
C PHE A 277 -1.02 -14.40 -17.30
N LYS A 278 -0.09 -15.25 -16.82
CA LYS A 278 -0.41 -16.46 -16.05
C LYS A 278 -1.28 -16.15 -14.82
N ASN A 279 -1.05 -15.01 -14.18
CA ASN A 279 -1.83 -14.57 -13.01
C ASN A 279 -3.18 -13.91 -13.40
N TYR A 280 -3.41 -13.61 -14.69
CA TYR A 280 -4.60 -12.93 -15.21
C TYR A 280 -5.56 -13.84 -15.95
N LEU A 281 -5.07 -14.91 -16.57
CA LEU A 281 -5.88 -15.90 -17.29
C LEU A 281 -6.43 -16.95 -16.31
N THR A 282 -6.86 -16.53 -15.13
CA THR A 282 -7.63 -17.38 -14.21
C THR A 282 -9.10 -17.33 -14.59
N ILE A 283 -9.84 -18.41 -14.32
CA ILE A 283 -11.29 -18.49 -14.60
C ILE A 283 -12.03 -17.31 -13.94
N ASN A 284 -11.66 -16.97 -12.71
CA ASN A 284 -12.27 -15.86 -11.97
C ASN A 284 -12.06 -14.51 -12.66
N ASN A 285 -10.86 -14.25 -13.17
CA ASN A 285 -10.55 -13.01 -13.88
C ASN A 285 -11.23 -12.96 -15.24
N ILE A 286 -11.25 -14.06 -15.99
CA ILE A 286 -11.97 -14.16 -17.28
C ILE A 286 -13.47 -13.90 -17.06
N PHE A 287 -14.06 -14.54 -16.05
CA PHE A 287 -15.46 -14.33 -15.69
C PHE A 287 -15.74 -12.86 -15.30
N TYR A 288 -14.87 -12.26 -14.49
CA TYR A 288 -14.95 -10.83 -14.16
C TYR A 288 -14.87 -9.94 -15.42
N PHE A 289 -13.94 -10.21 -16.33
CA PHE A 289 -13.82 -9.45 -17.58
C PHE A 289 -15.07 -9.60 -18.45
N SER A 290 -15.62 -10.80 -18.57
CA SER A 290 -16.85 -11.07 -19.30
C SER A 290 -18.04 -10.34 -18.69
N LEU A 291 -18.21 -10.40 -17.36
CA LEU A 291 -19.26 -9.65 -16.66
C LEU A 291 -19.11 -8.14 -16.83
N ARG A 292 -17.87 -7.63 -16.75
CA ARG A 292 -17.59 -6.22 -16.96
C ARG A 292 -17.91 -5.79 -18.39
N LEU A 293 -17.59 -6.61 -19.39
CA LEU A 293 -17.92 -6.35 -20.79
C LEU A 293 -19.44 -6.35 -21.00
N ILE A 294 -20.15 -7.32 -20.43
CA ILE A 294 -21.63 -7.36 -20.45
C ILE A 294 -22.18 -6.08 -19.79
N PHE A 295 -21.67 -5.68 -18.63
CA PHE A 295 -22.12 -4.47 -17.95
C PHE A 295 -21.86 -3.22 -18.80
N LEU A 296 -20.69 -3.10 -19.44
CA LEU A 296 -20.35 -1.98 -20.32
C LEU A 296 -21.23 -1.92 -21.58
N ILE A 297 -21.60 -3.07 -22.15
CA ILE A 297 -22.40 -3.16 -23.38
C ILE A 297 -23.90 -2.99 -23.07
N PHE A 298 -24.40 -3.61 -22.01
CA PHE A 298 -25.84 -3.75 -21.75
C PHE A 298 -26.38 -2.85 -20.63
N VAL A 299 -25.54 -2.28 -19.77
CA VAL A 299 -25.96 -1.35 -18.71
C VAL A 299 -25.57 0.07 -19.08
N ASN A 300 -26.46 0.72 -19.83
CA ASN A 300 -26.40 2.12 -20.21
C ASN A 300 -26.21 3.02 -18.95
N PRO A 301 -25.34 4.06 -18.94
CA PRO A 301 -25.04 4.87 -17.74
C PRO A 301 -26.23 5.63 -17.15
N ILE A 302 -27.39 5.62 -17.83
CA ILE A 302 -28.59 6.38 -17.48
C ILE A 302 -29.50 5.63 -16.47
N LYS A 303 -29.25 4.34 -16.17
CA LYS A 303 -30.10 3.53 -15.26
C LYS A 303 -29.42 2.97 -14.01
N ALA A 304 -28.32 3.55 -13.54
CA ALA A 304 -27.70 3.17 -12.25
C ALA A 304 -28.45 3.73 -11.02
N LYS A 305 -29.79 3.73 -11.04
CA LYS A 305 -30.68 4.08 -9.90
C LYS A 305 -31.25 2.86 -9.18
N PHE A 306 -30.78 1.64 -9.51
CA PHE A 306 -31.13 0.36 -8.89
C PHE A 306 -29.80 -0.39 -8.68
N ARG A 307 -29.44 -1.01 -7.55
CA ARG A 307 -30.14 -1.45 -6.34
C ARG A 307 -29.10 -1.59 -5.21
N LYS A 308 -29.33 -0.92 -4.08
CA LYS A 308 -29.08 -1.56 -2.77
C LYS A 308 -29.98 -2.81 -2.76
N GLY A 309 -29.42 -4.01 -2.76
CA GLY A 309 -30.21 -5.23 -2.58
C GLY A 309 -30.04 -6.35 -3.62
N PHE A 310 -29.18 -6.23 -4.63
CA PHE A 310 -28.76 -7.42 -5.38
C PHE A 310 -27.60 -8.08 -4.63
N ARG A 311 -27.91 -8.85 -3.59
CA ARG A 311 -27.05 -9.92 -3.10
C ARG A 311 -27.49 -11.19 -3.81
N PRO A 312 -26.85 -11.64 -4.88
CA PRO A 312 -27.03 -13.03 -5.26
C PRO A 312 -26.40 -13.82 -4.11
N GLU A 313 -27.19 -14.68 -3.47
CA GLU A 313 -26.67 -15.69 -2.56
C GLU A 313 -25.75 -16.61 -3.36
N TRP A 314 -24.48 -16.25 -3.43
CA TRP A 314 -23.46 -17.11 -3.99
C TRP A 314 -22.94 -18.00 -2.88
N THR A 315 -23.54 -19.18 -2.76
CA THR A 315 -22.94 -20.32 -2.07
C THR A 315 -21.68 -20.73 -2.84
N PHE A 316 -20.52 -20.23 -2.42
CA PHE A 316 -19.26 -20.80 -2.90
C PHE A 316 -18.89 -22.01 -2.05
N LEU A 317 -18.73 -23.12 -2.77
CA LEU A 317 -18.11 -24.37 -2.35
C LEU A 317 -16.94 -24.10 -1.41
N LYS A 318 -17.03 -24.71 -0.21
CA LYS A 318 -15.87 -24.99 0.62
C LYS A 318 -14.86 -25.75 -0.25
N ALA A 319 -13.81 -25.06 -0.70
CA ALA A 319 -12.59 -25.75 -1.07
C ALA A 319 -12.08 -26.40 0.22
N SER A 320 -12.16 -27.72 0.23
CA SER A 320 -11.65 -28.61 1.27
C SER A 320 -10.17 -28.36 1.55
N LYS A 321 -9.81 -28.64 2.80
CA LYS A 321 -8.47 -28.62 3.42
C LYS A 321 -7.35 -29.17 2.56
#